data_AF-A0A6A8G1R8-F1
#
_entry.id   AF-A0A6A8G1R8-F1
#
_cell.length_a   1.000
_cell.length_b   1.000
_cell.length_c   1.000
_cell.angle_alpha   90.00
_cell.angle_beta   90.00
_cell.angle_gamma   90.00
#
_symmetry.space_group_name_H-M   'P 1'
#
loop_
_entity.id
_entity.type
_entity.pdbx_description
1 polymer ?
#
loop_
_entity_poly.entity_id
_entity_poly.type
_entity_poly.pdbx_seq_one_letter_code
_entity_poly.pdbx_strand_id
1 'polypeptide(L)'
;EECIGDSHLAMFGSIVVVINNLPFFGEATKGTLSNLFGNGKNATMSIMSVFVTFGIGYYLSKSYDVEGIFGGAVSFASFLILTPFAMKTAGGEDVTGVLSLDRLGAKGMFIGMIAAFLAGEIYCR
;
A
#
# COMPACT_ATOMS: atom_id res chain seq x y z
N GLU A 1 -18.01 -1.29 0.32
CA GLU A 1 -17.43 -1.52 1.66
C GLU A 1 -15.91 -1.25 1.75
N GLU A 2 -15.26 -0.78 0.67
CA GLU A 2 -13.81 -0.54 0.61
C GLU A 2 -13.33 0.64 1.49
N CYS A 3 -14.19 1.64 1.75
CA CYS A 3 -13.88 2.74 2.68
C CYS A 3 -13.66 2.29 4.14
N ILE A 4 -14.07 1.07 4.53
CA ILE A 4 -13.94 0.60 5.92
C ILE A 4 -12.52 0.07 6.19
N GLY A 5 -11.82 -0.52 5.22
CA GLY A 5 -10.43 -0.99 5.41
C GLY A 5 -9.44 0.16 5.62
N ASP A 6 -9.54 1.17 4.76
CA ASP A 6 -8.64 2.33 4.76
C ASP A 6 -8.91 3.27 5.94
N SER A 7 -10.16 3.34 6.40
CA SER A 7 -10.52 4.17 7.55
C SER A 7 -9.92 3.66 8.86
N HIS A 8 -9.74 2.35 9.06
CA HIS A 8 -9.02 1.85 10.24
C HIS A 8 -7.55 2.28 10.25
N LEU A 9 -6.86 2.20 9.10
CA LEU A 9 -5.46 2.64 9.00
C LEU A 9 -5.32 4.16 9.16
N ALA A 10 -6.24 4.94 8.58
CA ALA A 10 -6.28 6.39 8.77
C ALA A 10 -6.62 6.80 10.21
N MET A 11 -7.52 6.05 10.88
CA MET A 11 -7.87 6.26 12.29
C MET A 11 -6.69 5.95 13.21
N PHE A 12 -6.01 4.82 13.02
CA PHE A 12 -4.80 4.48 13.77
C PHE A 12 -3.69 5.51 13.52
N GLY A 13 -3.50 5.95 12.27
CA GLY A 13 -2.56 7.02 11.93
C GLY A 13 -2.87 8.35 12.62
N SER A 14 -4.14 8.74 12.73
CA SER A 14 -4.54 9.96 13.43
C SER A 14 -4.31 9.89 14.94
N ILE A 15 -4.66 8.76 15.57
CA ILE A 15 -4.46 8.54 17.02
C ILE A 15 -2.97 8.64 17.38
N VAL A 16 -2.12 8.03 16.56
CA VAL A 16 -0.66 8.08 16.71
C VAL A 16 -0.13 9.52 16.58
N VAL A 17 -0.62 10.30 15.62
CA VAL A 17 -0.19 11.70 15.46
C VAL A 17 -0.61 12.56 16.65
N VAL A 18 -1.83 12.36 17.16
CA VAL A 18 -2.33 13.08 18.34
C VAL A 18 -1.48 12.75 19.57
N ILE A 19 -1.14 11.48 19.80
CA ILE A 19 -0.30 11.06 20.94
C ILE A 19 1.11 11.67 20.86
N ASN A 20 1.68 11.77 19.65
CA ASN A 20 2.99 12.41 19.45
C ASN A 20 2.97 13.93 19.66
N ASN A 21 1.84 14.59 19.41
CA ASN A 21 1.71 16.06 19.51
C ASN A 21 1.19 16.53 20.88
N LEU A 22 1.08 15.64 21.86
CA LEU A 22 0.69 16.00 23.22
C LEU A 22 1.80 16.83 23.91
N PRO A 23 1.48 18.02 24.46
CA PRO A 23 2.46 18.93 25.05
C PRO A 23 3.06 18.43 26.38
N PHE A 24 2.68 17.24 26.85
CA PHE A 24 3.09 16.66 28.13
C PHE A 24 4.43 15.89 28.10
N PHE A 25 4.94 15.52 26.91
CA PHE A 25 6.22 14.79 26.77
C PHE A 25 7.41 15.75 26.60
N GLY A 26 8.54 15.42 27.24
CA GLY A 26 9.79 16.19 27.10
C GLY A 26 10.35 16.14 25.66
N GLU A 27 11.09 17.19 25.27
CA GLU A 27 11.63 17.41 23.91
C GLU A 27 12.41 16.19 23.35
N ALA A 28 13.16 15.49 24.21
CA ALA A 28 13.93 14.29 23.81
C ALA A 28 13.03 13.09 23.47
N THR A 29 11.92 12.91 24.21
CA THR A 29 10.97 11.82 23.97
C THR A 29 10.12 12.11 22.74
N LYS A 30 9.76 13.37 22.48
CA LYS A 30 9.06 13.80 21.26
C LYS A 30 9.88 13.50 19.99
N GLY A 31 11.18 13.75 20.00
CA GLY A 31 12.05 13.50 18.85
C GLY A 31 12.16 12.00 18.48
N THR A 32 12.37 11.13 19.48
CA THR A 32 12.45 9.68 19.26
C THR A 32 11.10 9.08 18.85
N LEU A 33 10.01 9.52 19.49
CA LEU A 33 8.66 9.02 19.22
C LEU A 33 8.17 9.49 17.83
N SER A 34 8.42 10.75 17.47
CA SER A 34 8.10 11.28 16.14
C SER A 34 8.88 10.59 15.03
N ASN A 35 10.15 10.20 15.26
CA ASN A 35 10.92 9.43 14.27
C ASN A 35 10.40 7.99 14.13
N LEU A 36 10.09 7.31 15.24
CA LEU A 36 9.55 5.94 15.20
C LEU A 36 8.18 5.88 14.51
N PHE A 37 7.26 6.77 14.89
CA PHE A 37 5.93 6.82 14.29
C PHE A 37 5.91 7.42 12.89
N GLY A 38 6.81 8.35 12.57
CA GLY A 38 6.99 8.87 11.21
C GLY A 38 7.42 7.77 10.24
N ASN A 39 8.39 6.94 10.64
CA ASN A 39 8.82 5.79 9.86
C ASN A 39 7.71 4.73 9.74
N GLY A 40 6.99 4.43 10.82
CA GLY A 40 5.86 3.50 10.81
C GLY A 40 4.73 3.94 9.87
N LYS A 41 4.38 5.24 9.89
CA LYS A 41 3.37 5.84 9.00
C LYS A 41 3.79 5.77 7.53
N ASN A 42 5.05 6.11 7.23
CA ASN A 42 5.55 6.05 5.87
C ASN A 42 5.55 4.60 5.34
N ALA A 43 5.95 3.63 6.17
CA ALA A 43 5.91 2.21 5.80
C ALA A 43 4.49 1.71 5.50
N THR A 44 3.50 2.06 6.34
CA THR A 44 2.10 1.66 6.14
C THR A 44 1.48 2.30 4.90
N MET A 45 1.74 3.59 4.64
CA MET A 45 1.30 4.26 3.42
C MET A 45 1.92 3.67 2.16
N SER A 46 3.16 3.18 2.23
CA SER A 46 3.85 2.57 1.11
C SER A 46 3.39 1.16 0.76
N ILE A 47 2.82 0.40 1.70
CA ILE A 47 2.31 -0.97 1.42
C ILE A 47 0.81 -1.00 1.14
N MET A 48 0.12 0.15 1.22
CA MET A 48 -1.33 0.25 1.10
C MET A 48 -1.86 -0.30 -0.24
N SER A 49 -1.15 -0.05 -1.34
CA SER A 49 -1.56 -0.55 -2.67
C SER A 49 -1.63 -2.08 -2.74
N VAL A 50 -0.79 -2.78 -1.97
CA VAL A 50 -0.76 -4.25 -1.93
C VAL A 50 -2.05 -4.78 -1.34
N PHE A 51 -2.51 -4.20 -0.23
CA PHE A 51 -3.77 -4.58 0.40
C PHE A 51 -4.97 -4.22 -0.46
N VAL A 52 -4.96 -3.04 -1.08
CA VAL A 52 -6.04 -2.58 -1.98
C VAL A 52 -6.16 -3.49 -3.20
N THR A 53 -5.05 -3.75 -3.90
CA THR A 53 -5.07 -4.59 -5.13
C THR A 53 -5.44 -6.04 -4.85
N PHE A 54 -4.95 -6.61 -3.74
CA PHE A 54 -5.35 -7.95 -3.29
C PHE A 54 -6.82 -7.99 -2.87
N GLY A 55 -7.27 -6.97 -2.13
CA GLY A 55 -8.66 -6.83 -1.67
C GLY A 55 -9.65 -6.78 -2.83
N ILE A 56 -9.40 -5.94 -3.84
CA ILE A 56 -10.22 -5.82 -5.04
C ILE A 56 -10.38 -7.20 -5.71
N GLY A 57 -9.25 -7.89 -5.97
CA GLY A 57 -9.28 -9.21 -6.60
C GLY A 57 -10.01 -10.27 -5.77
N TYR A 58 -9.80 -10.27 -4.45
CA TYR A 58 -10.45 -11.22 -3.55
C TYR A 58 -11.96 -11.03 -3.49
N TYR A 59 -12.43 -9.79 -3.32
CA TYR A 59 -13.86 -9.49 -3.25
C TYR A 59 -14.56 -9.69 -4.59
N LEU A 60 -13.89 -9.37 -5.70
CA LEU A 60 -14.44 -9.59 -7.04
C LEU A 60 -14.66 -11.08 -7.29
N SER A 61 -13.65 -11.93 -7.08
CA SER A 61 -13.79 -13.38 -7.25
C SER A 61 -14.80 -14.01 -6.32
N LYS A 62 -14.88 -13.53 -5.07
CA LYS A 62 -15.91 -13.97 -4.13
C LYS A 62 -17.33 -13.59 -4.59
N SER A 63 -17.49 -12.46 -5.27
CA SER A 63 -18.77 -12.05 -5.85
C SER A 63 -19.21 -12.93 -7.03
N TYR A 64 -18.28 -13.59 -7.70
CA TYR A 64 -18.53 -14.50 -8.82
C TYR A 64 -18.56 -15.99 -8.38
N ASP A 65 -18.60 -16.28 -7.07
CA ASP A 65 -18.58 -17.64 -6.50
C ASP A 65 -17.31 -18.45 -6.86
N VAL A 66 -16.21 -17.75 -7.16
CA VAL A 66 -14.89 -18.33 -7.46
C VAL A 66 -13.96 -18.19 -6.26
N GLU A 67 -12.86 -18.96 -6.25
CA GLU A 67 -11.89 -18.92 -5.15
C GLU A 67 -11.20 -17.54 -5.01
N GLY A 68 -11.64 -16.77 -4.00
CA GLY A 68 -11.15 -15.41 -3.75
C GLY A 68 -9.65 -15.28 -3.50
N ILE A 69 -9.02 -16.30 -2.87
CA ILE A 69 -7.57 -16.29 -2.61
C ILE A 69 -6.77 -16.20 -3.92
N PHE A 70 -7.19 -16.93 -4.94
CA PHE A 70 -6.53 -16.93 -6.24
C PHE A 70 -6.82 -15.62 -7.00
N GLY A 71 -8.04 -15.09 -6.92
CA GLY A 71 -8.38 -13.78 -7.48
C GLY A 71 -7.56 -12.62 -6.92
N GLY A 72 -7.36 -12.62 -5.59
CA GLY A 72 -6.48 -11.67 -4.92
C GLY A 72 -5.02 -11.82 -5.34
N ALA A 73 -4.51 -13.06 -5.43
CA ALA A 73 -3.14 -13.33 -5.84
C ALA A 73 -2.86 -12.91 -7.29
N VAL A 74 -3.78 -13.17 -8.22
CA VAL A 74 -3.67 -12.78 -9.63
C VAL A 74 -3.68 -11.25 -9.79
N SER A 75 -4.57 -10.58 -9.07
CA SER A 75 -4.67 -9.11 -9.09
C SER A 75 -3.40 -8.45 -8.52
N PHE A 76 -2.85 -9.01 -7.45
CA PHE A 76 -1.58 -8.58 -6.87
C PHE A 76 -0.39 -8.85 -7.81
N ALA A 77 -0.33 -10.02 -8.45
CA ALA A 77 0.71 -10.35 -9.42
C ALA A 77 0.69 -9.39 -10.63
N SER A 78 -0.50 -9.06 -11.13
CA SER A 78 -0.67 -8.07 -12.22
C SER A 78 -0.13 -6.69 -11.83
N PHE A 79 -0.41 -6.24 -10.59
CA PHE A 79 0.14 -5.00 -10.06
C PHE A 79 1.68 -5.00 -10.00
N LEU A 80 2.29 -6.12 -9.56
CA LEU A 80 3.75 -6.24 -9.53
C LEU A 80 4.37 -6.24 -10.92
N ILE A 81 3.74 -6.86 -11.91
CA ILE A 81 4.20 -6.86 -13.31
C ILE A 81 4.15 -5.45 -13.91
N LEU A 82 3.11 -4.67 -13.59
CA LEU A 82 2.97 -3.29 -14.02
C LEU A 82 3.85 -2.31 -13.26
N THR A 83 4.42 -2.71 -12.11
CA THR A 83 5.30 -1.87 -11.32
C THR A 83 6.75 -2.08 -11.75
N PRO A 84 7.35 -1.16 -12.53
CA PRO A 84 8.75 -1.31 -12.94
C PRO A 84 9.71 -1.28 -11.74
N PHE A 85 10.60 -2.27 -11.68
CA PHE A 85 11.67 -2.43 -10.68
C PHE A 85 12.93 -1.59 -10.96
N ALA A 86 12.82 -0.57 -11.83
CA ALA A 86 13.94 0.27 -12.24
C ALA A 86 13.81 1.69 -11.68
N MET A 87 14.73 2.11 -10.80
CA MET A 87 14.88 3.50 -10.40
C MET A 87 16.16 4.10 -11.00
N LYS A 88 16.02 5.27 -11.62
CA LYS A 88 17.17 6.09 -12.03
C LYS A 88 17.69 6.83 -10.81
N THR A 89 18.92 6.56 -10.41
CA THR A 89 19.62 7.40 -9.42
C THR A 89 20.09 8.69 -10.08
N ALA A 90 20.24 9.76 -9.29
CA ALA A 90 20.69 11.07 -9.77
C ALA A 90 22.12 11.06 -10.37
N GLY A 91 22.85 9.95 -10.25
CA GLY A 91 24.18 9.73 -10.83
C GLY A 91 24.21 9.02 -12.19
N GLY A 92 23.05 8.64 -12.76
CA GLY A 92 23.00 8.00 -14.08
C GLY A 92 23.23 6.49 -14.08
N GLU A 93 23.37 5.84 -12.92
CA GLU A 93 23.40 4.39 -12.81
C GLU A 93 21.98 3.84 -12.59
N ASP A 94 21.55 2.95 -13.49
CA ASP A 94 20.31 2.18 -13.37
C ASP A 94 20.49 1.09 -12.31
N VAL A 95 20.07 1.39 -11.08
CA VAL A 95 20.00 0.36 -10.04
C VAL A 95 18.74 -0.47 -10.33
N THR A 96 18.94 -1.58 -11.04
CA THR A 96 17.90 -2.57 -11.32
C THR A 96 17.74 -3.49 -10.11
N GLY A 97 16.50 -3.70 -9.65
CA GLY A 97 16.21 -4.63 -8.54
C GLY A 97 15.82 -3.99 -7.21
N VAL A 98 15.67 -2.66 -7.14
CA VAL A 98 15.15 -1.99 -5.93
C VAL A 98 13.68 -1.65 -6.11
N LEU A 99 12.82 -2.38 -5.40
CA LEU A 99 11.40 -2.06 -5.29
C LEU A 99 11.26 -0.82 -4.40
N SER A 100 10.96 0.31 -5.03
CA SER A 100 10.81 1.56 -4.29
C SER A 100 9.45 1.63 -3.63
N LEU A 101 9.46 1.80 -2.31
CA LEU A 101 8.27 2.03 -1.49
C LEU A 101 7.43 3.23 -1.97
N ASP A 102 8.04 4.16 -2.72
CA ASP A 102 7.36 5.28 -3.37
C ASP A 102 6.46 4.84 -4.55
N ARG A 103 6.89 3.81 -5.29
CA ARG A 103 6.11 3.22 -6.39
C ARG A 103 5.08 2.22 -5.90
N LEU A 104 5.40 1.48 -4.84
CA LEU A 104 4.42 0.66 -4.14
C LEU A 104 3.40 1.49 -3.33
N GLY A 105 3.70 2.74 -3.02
CA GLY A 105 2.76 3.65 -2.34
C GLY A 105 1.81 4.35 -3.30
N ALA A 106 1.71 5.68 -3.14
CA ALA A 106 0.73 6.50 -3.84
C ALA A 106 0.89 6.53 -5.37
N LYS A 107 2.11 6.43 -5.90
CA LYS A 107 2.34 6.54 -7.36
C LYS A 107 1.84 5.32 -8.14
N GLY A 108 1.94 4.13 -7.58
CA GLY A 108 1.47 2.89 -8.23
C GLY A 108 0.02 2.54 -7.93
N MET A 109 -0.57 3.12 -6.88
CA MET A 109 -1.93 2.76 -6.42
C MET A 109 -3.00 2.98 -7.50
N PHE A 110 -2.96 4.09 -8.23
CA PHE A 110 -3.97 4.38 -9.26
C PHE A 110 -3.91 3.38 -10.42
N ILE A 111 -2.72 3.12 -10.96
CA ILE A 111 -2.53 2.13 -12.03
C ILE A 111 -2.85 0.71 -11.51
N GLY A 112 -2.49 0.44 -10.26
CA GLY A 112 -2.69 -0.86 -9.61
C GLY A 112 -4.16 -1.21 -9.42
N MET A 113 -5.00 -0.24 -9.03
CA MET A 113 -6.46 -0.47 -8.93
C MET A 113 -7.06 -0.87 -10.28
N ILE A 114 -6.72 -0.15 -11.35
CA ILE A 114 -7.23 -0.45 -12.70
C ILE A 114 -6.77 -1.85 -13.14
N ALA A 115 -5.49 -2.16 -12.91
CA ALA A 115 -4.92 -3.46 -13.23
C ALA A 115 -5.53 -4.61 -12.43
N ALA A 116 -5.79 -4.39 -11.14
CA ALA A 116 -6.41 -5.38 -10.25
C ALA A 116 -7.85 -5.69 -10.68
N PHE A 117 -8.63 -4.67 -11.04
CA PHE A 117 -9.98 -4.88 -11.58
C PHE A 117 -9.94 -5.68 -12.88
N LEU A 118 -9.09 -5.31 -13.83
CA LEU A 118 -8.95 -6.02 -15.11
C LEU A 118 -8.49 -7.47 -14.91
N ALA A 119 -7.44 -7.68 -14.11
CA ALA A 119 -6.88 -9.00 -13.86
C ALA A 119 -7.86 -9.90 -13.08
N GLY A 120 -8.53 -9.34 -12.08
CA GLY A 120 -9.57 -10.02 -11.33
C GLY A 120 -10.75 -10.39 -12.23
N GLU A 121 -11.24 -9.49 -13.08
CA GLU A 121 -12.36 -9.76 -14.00
C GLU A 121 -11.99 -10.85 -15.02
N ILE A 122 -10.75 -10.84 -15.54
CA ILE A 122 -10.25 -11.90 -16.43
C ILE A 122 -10.15 -13.24 -15.71
N TYR A 123 -9.77 -13.25 -14.42
CA TYR A 123 -9.68 -14.48 -13.64
C TYR A 123 -11.05 -15.07 -13.28
N CYS A 124 -12.05 -14.22 -13.02
CA CYS A 124 -13.40 -14.65 -12.61
C CYS A 124 -14.24 -15.18 -13.77
N ARG A 125 -13.82 -14.91 -15.00
CA ARG A 125 -14.59 -15.18 -16.22
C ARG A 125 -14.10 -16.44 -16.92
#